data_AF-A0A183U354-F1
#
_entry.id   AF-A0A183U354-F1
#
_cell.length_a   1.000
_cell.length_b   1.000
_cell.length_c   1.000
_cell.angle_alpha   90.00
_cell.angle_beta   90.00
_cell.angle_gamma   90.00
#
_symmetry.space_group_name_H-M   'P 1'
#
loop_
_entity.id
_entity.type
_entity.pdbx_description
1 polymer ?
#
loop_
_entity_poly.entity_id
_entity_poly.type
_entity_poly.pdbx_seq_one_letter_code
_entity_poly.pdbx_strand_id
1 'polypeptide(L)'
;LRAKSKDGGKSLRDQLKRVGLQLPAGRRKATNVNSLTALVEFEAMHLAKDFNAVCESEFPARAVAEYLTRTNCSMEPVDVQRRKNMILATKAMLGELKELLSNDRSPLCSSRPPPVLEPSIQSRLTHFSMVTHGFGSPAVMAAINAIMNWLNESIKLLDSK
;
A
#
# COMPACT_ATOMS: atom_id res chain seq x y z
N LEU A 1 11.78 35.55 -3.27
CA LEU A 1 11.29 34.41 -4.11
C LEU A 1 11.91 34.56 -5.50
N ARG A 2 12.85 33.68 -5.87
CA ARG A 2 13.55 33.74 -7.17
C ARG A 2 12.52 33.48 -8.28
N ALA A 3 12.16 34.53 -9.03
CA ALA A 3 11.18 34.45 -10.10
C ALA A 3 11.59 33.38 -11.11
N LYS A 4 10.64 32.55 -11.55
CA LYS A 4 10.85 31.64 -12.68
C LYS A 4 11.28 32.46 -13.89
N SER A 5 12.48 32.21 -14.42
CA SER A 5 12.90 32.79 -15.69
C SER A 5 11.88 32.41 -16.76
N LYS A 6 11.33 33.43 -17.45
CA LYS A 6 10.28 33.31 -18.48
C LYS A 6 10.64 32.29 -19.56
N ASP A 7 11.94 32.15 -19.86
CA ASP A 7 12.46 31.31 -20.94
C ASP A 7 13.22 30.07 -20.47
N GLY A 8 13.29 29.81 -19.15
CA GLY A 8 14.09 28.70 -18.61
C GLY A 8 13.71 27.33 -19.20
N GLY A 9 12.41 27.08 -19.39
CA GLY A 9 11.94 25.85 -20.01
C GLY A 9 12.28 25.71 -21.48
N LYS A 10 12.35 26.83 -22.23
CA LYS A 10 12.74 26.83 -23.65
C LYS A 10 14.24 26.61 -23.78
N SER A 11 15.03 27.36 -23.02
CA SER A 11 16.50 27.23 -23.01
C SER A 11 16.96 25.82 -22.65
N LEU A 12 16.33 25.19 -21.65
CA LEU A 12 16.62 23.80 -21.28
C LEU A 12 16.31 22.82 -22.42
N ARG A 13 15.17 22.97 -23.11
CA ARG A 13 14.83 22.13 -24.27
C ARG A 13 15.83 22.30 -25.41
N ASP A 14 16.24 23.54 -25.69
CA ASP A 14 17.19 23.85 -26.75
C ASP A 14 18.59 23.29 -26.44
N GLN A 15 19.04 23.35 -25.18
CA GLN A 15 20.29 22.73 -24.74
C GLN A 15 20.25 21.21 -24.83
N LEU A 16 19.15 20.59 -24.39
CA LEU A 16 18.99 19.13 -24.46
C LEU A 16 18.93 18.63 -25.90
N LYS A 17 18.31 19.39 -26.81
CA LYS A 17 18.29 19.07 -28.24
C LYS A 17 19.69 19.02 -28.85
N ARG A 18 20.64 19.84 -28.36
CA ARG A 18 22.04 19.83 -28.83
C ARG A 18 22.79 18.54 -28.44
N VAL A 19 22.37 17.87 -27.37
CA VAL A 19 22.94 16.57 -26.95
C VAL A 19 22.08 15.38 -27.41
N GLY A 20 21.18 15.60 -28.37
CA GLY A 20 20.33 14.55 -28.95
C GLY A 20 19.10 14.18 -28.13
N LEU A 21 18.79 14.91 -27.04
CA LEU A 21 17.64 14.65 -26.18
C LEU A 21 16.46 15.57 -26.55
N GLN A 22 15.30 14.98 -26.86
CA GLN A 22 14.07 15.74 -27.11
C GLN A 22 13.17 15.73 -25.88
N LEU A 23 12.90 16.92 -25.34
CA LEU A 23 11.88 17.12 -24.32
C LEU A 23 10.65 17.81 -24.92
N PRO A 24 9.45 17.21 -24.83
CA PRO A 24 8.21 17.82 -25.30
C PRO A 24 7.85 19.06 -24.46
N ALA A 25 7.24 20.06 -25.10
CA ALA A 25 6.73 21.23 -24.41
C ALA A 25 5.39 20.92 -23.71
N GLY A 26 5.20 21.42 -22.47
CA GLY A 26 3.95 21.31 -21.72
C GLY A 26 4.10 20.64 -20.34
N ARG A 27 3.07 20.79 -19.50
CA ARG A 27 2.97 20.16 -18.18
C ARG A 27 2.25 18.81 -18.33
N ARG A 28 2.99 17.71 -18.47
CA ARG A 28 2.39 16.37 -18.43
C ARG A 28 2.10 16.00 -16.98
N LYS A 29 0.91 16.35 -16.49
CA LYS A 29 0.37 15.74 -15.26
C LYS A 29 -0.45 14.53 -15.69
N ALA A 30 0.08 13.33 -15.47
CA ALA A 30 -0.64 12.08 -15.72
C ALA A 30 -1.74 11.84 -14.67
N THR A 31 -1.65 12.50 -13.51
CA THR A 31 -2.55 12.31 -12.37
C THR A 31 -2.78 13.60 -11.59
N ASN A 32 -3.83 13.58 -10.76
CA ASN A 32 -4.10 14.65 -9.81
C ASN A 32 -2.96 14.77 -8.79
N VAL A 33 -2.63 16.01 -8.41
CA VAL A 33 -1.60 16.25 -7.39
C VAL A 33 -2.17 15.93 -6.03
N ASN A 34 -1.48 15.06 -5.30
CA ASN A 34 -1.72 14.75 -3.90
C ASN A 34 -0.36 14.76 -3.15
N SER A 35 -0.38 14.53 -1.84
CA SER A 35 0.83 14.55 -1.01
C SER A 35 1.89 13.53 -1.42
N LEU A 36 1.51 12.42 -2.07
CA LEU A 36 2.48 11.41 -2.54
C LEU A 36 3.39 11.96 -3.64
N THR A 37 2.92 12.93 -4.42
CA THR A 37 3.74 13.59 -5.45
C THR A 37 4.87 14.47 -4.89
N ALA A 38 4.85 14.73 -3.57
CA ALA A 38 5.94 15.43 -2.89
C ALA A 38 7.12 14.51 -2.57
N LEU A 39 6.91 13.19 -2.60
CA LEU A 39 7.93 12.20 -2.26
C LEU A 39 8.73 11.81 -3.50
N VAL A 40 10.04 11.71 -3.36
CA VAL A 40 10.83 10.93 -4.34
C VAL A 40 10.57 9.44 -4.10
N GLU A 41 10.80 8.62 -5.13
CA GLU A 41 10.56 7.17 -5.05
C GLU A 41 11.25 6.51 -3.85
N PHE A 42 12.47 6.94 -3.54
CA PHE A 42 13.20 6.44 -2.38
C PHE A 42 12.53 6.80 -1.04
N GLU A 43 12.00 8.01 -0.89
CA GLU A 43 11.28 8.44 0.32
C GLU A 43 9.97 7.66 0.49
N ALA A 44 9.22 7.47 -0.59
CA ALA A 44 7.98 6.70 -0.58
C ALA A 44 8.21 5.24 -0.17
N MET A 45 9.30 4.62 -0.64
CA MET A 45 9.69 3.27 -0.20
C MET A 45 10.09 3.21 1.28
N HIS A 46 10.82 4.21 1.78
CA HIS A 46 11.18 4.26 3.22
C HIS A 46 9.94 4.45 4.08
N LEU A 47 9.06 5.37 3.69
CA LEU A 47 7.78 5.57 4.35
C LEU A 47 6.96 4.28 4.40
N ALA A 48 6.98 3.45 3.35
CA ALA A 48 6.27 2.18 3.34
C ALA A 48 6.83 1.18 4.36
N LYS A 49 8.16 1.13 4.50
CA LYS A 49 8.84 0.29 5.50
C LYS A 49 8.57 0.78 6.92
N ASP A 50 8.68 2.09 7.14
CA ASP A 50 8.41 2.71 8.44
C ASP A 50 6.95 2.50 8.83
N PHE A 51 6.02 2.67 7.89
CA PHE A 51 4.61 2.39 8.10
C PHE A 51 4.36 0.92 8.49
N ASN A 52 5.01 -0.04 7.80
CA ASN A 52 4.91 -1.45 8.18
C ASN A 52 5.43 -1.69 9.60
N ALA A 53 6.59 -1.11 9.96
CA ALA A 53 7.16 -1.26 11.29
C ALA A 53 6.21 -0.70 12.38
N VAL A 54 5.63 0.48 12.16
CA VAL A 54 4.63 1.08 13.06
C VAL A 54 3.37 0.21 13.14
N CYS A 55 2.91 -0.36 12.04
CA CYS A 55 1.79 -1.31 12.05
C CYS A 55 2.10 -2.58 12.87
N GLU A 56 3.34 -3.05 12.87
CA GLU A 56 3.75 -4.23 13.63
C GLU A 56 3.97 -3.96 15.12
N SER A 57 4.57 -2.81 15.47
CA SER A 57 4.94 -2.50 16.85
C SER A 57 3.88 -1.69 17.61
N GLU A 58 3.21 -0.75 16.96
CA GLU A 58 2.35 0.24 17.63
C GLU A 58 0.85 -0.03 17.46
N PHE A 59 0.44 -0.77 16.42
CA PHE A 59 -0.98 -1.02 16.20
C PHE A 59 -1.57 -1.87 17.35
N PRO A 60 -2.61 -1.39 18.06
CA PRO A 60 -3.07 -2.00 19.31
C PRO A 60 -3.99 -3.20 19.08
N ALA A 61 -3.55 -4.19 18.29
CA ALA A 61 -4.33 -5.33 17.84
C ALA A 61 -5.06 -6.05 18.97
N ARG A 62 -4.36 -6.33 20.08
CA ARG A 62 -4.92 -7.01 21.25
C ARG A 62 -5.97 -6.17 21.97
N ALA A 63 -5.67 -4.91 22.27
CA ALA A 63 -6.63 -4.03 22.97
C ALA A 63 -7.91 -3.83 22.14
N VAL A 64 -7.78 -3.71 20.81
CA VAL A 64 -8.94 -3.65 19.89
C VAL A 64 -9.72 -4.97 19.90
N ALA A 65 -9.03 -6.12 19.90
CA ALA A 65 -9.67 -7.44 19.99
C ALA A 65 -10.47 -7.61 21.29
N GLU A 66 -9.88 -7.24 22.43
CA GLU A 66 -10.51 -7.29 23.75
C GLU A 66 -11.75 -6.38 23.81
N TYR A 67 -11.61 -5.13 23.36
CA TYR A 67 -12.72 -4.19 23.30
C TYR A 67 -13.87 -4.72 22.45
N LEU A 68 -13.60 -5.09 21.19
CA LEU A 68 -14.64 -5.53 20.26
C LEU A 68 -15.27 -6.86 20.64
N THR A 69 -14.52 -7.78 21.25
CA THR A 69 -15.07 -9.04 21.74
C THR A 69 -16.03 -8.78 22.89
N ARG A 70 -15.65 -7.94 23.86
CA ARG A 70 -16.53 -7.55 24.96
C ARG A 70 -17.79 -6.81 24.49
N THR A 71 -17.67 -5.94 23.49
CA THR A 71 -18.80 -5.15 22.99
C THR A 71 -19.76 -5.97 22.14
N ASN A 72 -19.26 -6.93 21.36
CA ASN A 72 -20.02 -7.57 20.28
C ASN A 72 -20.15 -9.10 20.41
N CYS A 73 -19.82 -9.69 21.57
CA CYS A 73 -19.96 -11.11 21.82
C CYS A 73 -20.51 -11.34 23.23
N SER A 74 -21.64 -12.02 23.33
CA SER A 74 -22.30 -12.39 24.60
C SER A 74 -21.50 -13.41 25.42
N MET A 75 -20.47 -14.01 24.83
CA MET A 75 -19.72 -15.17 25.36
C MET A 75 -20.53 -16.46 25.49
N GLU A 76 -21.77 -16.51 24.99
CA GLU A 76 -22.52 -17.75 24.87
C GLU A 76 -21.88 -18.68 23.83
N PRO A 77 -21.84 -20.02 24.04
CA PRO A 77 -21.11 -20.93 23.16
C PRO A 77 -21.48 -20.81 21.67
N VAL A 78 -22.76 -20.61 21.38
CA VAL A 78 -23.26 -20.43 20.00
C VAL A 78 -22.76 -19.12 19.39
N ASP A 79 -22.73 -18.04 20.17
CA ASP A 79 -22.26 -16.73 19.72
C ASP A 79 -20.74 -16.68 19.54
N VAL A 80 -19.99 -17.33 20.44
CA VAL A 80 -18.55 -17.52 20.33
C VAL A 80 -18.21 -18.28 19.05
N GLN A 81 -18.86 -19.42 18.81
CA GLN A 81 -18.63 -20.22 17.61
C GLN A 81 -18.99 -19.46 16.33
N ARG A 82 -20.14 -18.77 16.31
CA ARG A 82 -20.56 -17.93 15.18
C ARG A 82 -19.53 -16.85 14.89
N ARG A 83 -19.08 -16.12 15.91
CA ARG A 83 -18.10 -15.05 15.77
C ARG A 83 -16.75 -15.59 15.29
N LYS A 84 -16.30 -16.72 15.83
CA LYS A 84 -15.08 -17.40 15.39
C LYS A 84 -15.14 -17.77 13.91
N ASN A 85 -16.24 -18.33 13.44
CA ASN A 85 -16.44 -18.66 12.02
C ASN A 85 -16.36 -17.41 11.13
N MET A 86 -16.97 -16.30 11.53
CA MET A 86 -16.89 -15.03 10.78
C MET A 86 -15.46 -14.49 10.72
N ILE A 87 -14.72 -14.57 11.81
CA ILE A 87 -13.31 -14.14 11.86
C ILE A 87 -12.45 -15.01 10.93
N LEU A 88 -12.64 -16.34 10.97
CA LEU A 88 -11.91 -17.26 10.10
C LEU A 88 -12.22 -17.03 8.62
N ALA A 89 -13.48 -16.81 8.26
CA ALA A 89 -13.87 -16.46 6.89
C ALA A 89 -13.22 -15.14 6.44
N THR A 90 -13.20 -14.13 7.30
CA THR A 90 -12.55 -12.84 7.02
C THR A 90 -11.03 -13.01 6.81
N LYS A 91 -10.38 -13.83 7.64
CA LYS A 91 -8.95 -14.13 7.48
C LYS A 91 -8.64 -14.81 6.14
N ALA A 92 -9.49 -15.73 5.69
CA ALA A 92 -9.32 -16.39 4.40
C ALA A 92 -9.36 -15.39 3.24
N MET A 93 -10.39 -14.54 3.19
CA MET A 93 -10.53 -13.50 2.16
C MET A 93 -9.35 -12.52 2.14
N LEU A 94 -8.87 -12.10 3.31
CA LEU A 94 -7.69 -11.25 3.41
C LEU A 94 -6.41 -11.98 2.97
N GLY A 95 -6.34 -13.28 3.19
CA GLY A 95 -5.25 -14.15 2.73
C GLY A 95 -5.14 -14.16 1.21
N GLU A 96 -6.25 -14.35 0.50
CA GLU A 96 -6.30 -14.33 -0.97
C GLU A 96 -5.81 -12.98 -1.53
N LEU A 97 -6.28 -11.87 -0.96
CA LEU A 97 -5.85 -10.54 -1.39
C LEU A 97 -4.35 -10.31 -1.10
N LYS A 98 -3.87 -10.74 0.07
CA LYS A 98 -2.46 -10.65 0.45
C LYS A 98 -1.57 -11.46 -0.50
N GLU A 99 -2.01 -12.64 -0.91
CA GLU A 99 -1.30 -13.48 -1.86
C GLU A 99 -1.25 -12.87 -3.27
N LEU A 100 -2.34 -12.26 -3.73
CA LEU A 100 -2.32 -11.54 -5.00
C LEU A 100 -1.32 -10.37 -4.95
N LEU A 101 -1.32 -9.59 -3.87
CA LEU A 101 -0.42 -8.44 -3.71
C LEU A 101 1.05 -8.85 -3.53
N SER A 102 1.35 -10.00 -2.92
CA SER A 102 2.73 -10.52 -2.83
C SER A 102 3.29 -10.95 -4.19
N ASN A 103 2.40 -11.20 -5.16
CA ASN A 103 2.72 -11.50 -6.54
C ASN A 103 2.79 -10.26 -7.44
N ASP A 104 2.62 -9.05 -6.89
CA ASP A 104 2.86 -7.82 -7.64
C ASP A 104 4.33 -7.75 -8.10
N ARG A 105 4.53 -7.58 -9.41
CA ARG A 105 5.84 -7.43 -10.08
C ARG A 105 5.97 -6.08 -10.76
N SER A 106 5.31 -5.05 -10.22
CA SER A 106 5.43 -3.68 -10.69
C SER A 106 6.90 -3.22 -10.65
N PRO A 107 7.42 -2.64 -11.75
CA PRO A 107 8.77 -2.08 -11.75
C PRO A 107 8.95 -1.03 -10.65
N LEU A 108 10.07 -1.13 -9.93
CA LEU A 108 10.46 -0.21 -8.85
C LEU A 108 11.95 0.04 -8.94
N CYS A 109 12.36 1.30 -8.93
CA CYS A 109 13.72 1.77 -9.13
C CYS A 109 14.32 1.17 -10.42
N SER A 110 15.42 0.42 -10.28
CA SER A 110 16.06 -0.32 -11.38
C SER A 110 15.51 -1.74 -11.57
N SER A 111 14.65 -2.22 -10.65
CA SER A 111 14.08 -3.57 -10.70
C SER A 111 12.95 -3.68 -11.70
N ARG A 112 13.03 -4.69 -12.58
CA ARG A 112 12.03 -5.00 -13.61
C ARG A 112 11.79 -6.51 -13.65
N PRO A 113 11.16 -7.06 -12.61
CA PRO A 113 10.91 -8.49 -12.58
C PRO A 113 9.90 -8.90 -13.67
N PRO A 114 9.97 -10.14 -14.18
CA PRO A 114 8.97 -10.64 -15.12
C PRO A 114 7.60 -10.70 -14.43
N PRO A 115 6.52 -10.27 -15.12
CA PRO A 115 5.18 -10.31 -14.55
C PRO A 115 4.72 -11.77 -14.37
N VAL A 116 4.06 -12.04 -13.24
CA VAL A 116 3.48 -13.36 -12.93
C VAL A 116 1.95 -13.33 -12.87
N LEU A 117 1.37 -12.14 -12.73
CA LEU A 117 -0.07 -11.92 -12.73
C LEU A 117 -0.59 -11.70 -14.16
N GLU A 118 -1.88 -11.97 -14.34
CA GLU A 118 -2.66 -11.58 -15.51
C GLU A 118 -2.35 -10.14 -15.95
N PRO A 119 -2.12 -9.86 -17.25
CA PRO A 119 -1.75 -8.53 -17.73
C PRO A 119 -2.72 -7.42 -17.30
N SER A 120 -4.02 -7.74 -17.26
CA SER A 120 -5.07 -6.79 -16.86
C SER A 120 -4.98 -6.38 -15.38
N ILE A 121 -4.46 -7.25 -14.52
CA ILE A 121 -4.23 -6.99 -13.10
C ILE A 121 -2.87 -6.32 -12.90
N GLN A 122 -1.81 -6.88 -13.48
CA GLN A 122 -0.45 -6.34 -13.33
C GLN A 122 -0.36 -4.90 -13.86
N SER A 123 -1.03 -4.57 -14.96
CA SER A 123 -1.06 -3.20 -15.48
C SER A 123 -1.70 -2.21 -14.50
N ARG A 124 -2.78 -2.62 -13.82
CA ARG A 124 -3.45 -1.78 -12.80
C ARG A 124 -2.60 -1.62 -11.55
N LEU A 125 -1.96 -2.68 -11.08
CA LEU A 125 -1.01 -2.62 -9.96
C LEU A 125 0.21 -1.77 -10.32
N THR A 126 0.71 -1.86 -11.55
CA THR A 126 1.82 -1.02 -12.03
C THR A 126 1.42 0.45 -12.05
N HIS A 127 0.22 0.76 -12.52
CA HIS A 127 -0.30 2.12 -12.45
C HIS A 127 -0.40 2.61 -11.00
N PHE A 128 -0.94 1.78 -10.09
CA PHE A 128 -1.02 2.10 -8.67
C PHE A 128 0.38 2.34 -8.05
N SER A 129 1.36 1.50 -8.37
CA SER A 129 2.75 1.66 -7.96
C SER A 129 3.33 2.99 -8.47
N MET A 130 3.16 3.31 -9.75
CA MET A 130 3.67 4.56 -10.33
C MET A 130 3.08 5.81 -9.67
N VAL A 131 1.77 5.83 -9.40
CA VAL A 131 1.11 7.01 -8.81
C VAL A 131 1.36 7.15 -7.31
N THR A 132 1.81 6.08 -6.66
CA THR A 132 2.16 6.07 -5.24
C THR A 132 3.67 6.05 -5.01
N HIS A 133 4.48 6.13 -6.06
CA HIS A 133 5.94 6.04 -5.96
C HIS A 133 6.40 4.75 -5.25
N GLY A 134 5.69 3.65 -5.45
CA GLY A 134 5.98 2.34 -4.85
C GLY A 134 5.50 2.16 -3.40
N PHE A 135 4.94 3.20 -2.76
CA PHE A 135 4.39 3.11 -1.41
C PHE A 135 3.12 2.24 -1.32
N GLY A 136 2.27 2.30 -2.35
CA GLY A 136 0.88 1.83 -2.28
C GLY A 136 0.73 0.35 -1.92
N SER A 137 1.26 -0.56 -2.76
CA SER A 137 1.09 -2.01 -2.54
C SER A 137 1.67 -2.46 -1.18
N PRO A 138 2.90 -2.05 -0.78
CA PRO A 138 3.42 -2.38 0.54
C PRO A 138 2.60 -1.81 1.70
N ALA A 139 2.05 -0.59 1.57
CA ALA A 139 1.20 0.00 2.62
C ALA A 139 -0.12 -0.77 2.81
N VAL A 140 -0.74 -1.22 1.72
CA VAL A 140 -1.93 -2.09 1.79
C VAL A 140 -1.58 -3.43 2.44
N MET A 141 -0.44 -4.03 2.09
CA MET A 141 0.06 -5.25 2.73
C MET A 141 0.28 -5.09 4.23
N ALA A 142 0.88 -3.97 4.66
CA ALA A 142 1.08 -3.64 6.08
C ALA A 142 -0.26 -3.53 6.83
N ALA A 143 -1.24 -2.83 6.23
CA ALA A 143 -2.58 -2.71 6.81
C ALA A 143 -3.28 -4.07 6.91
N ILE A 144 -3.19 -4.92 5.89
CA ILE A 144 -3.74 -6.28 5.93
C ILE A 144 -3.08 -7.10 7.04
N ASN A 145 -1.76 -7.00 7.21
CA ASN A 145 -1.06 -7.70 8.30
C ASN A 145 -1.51 -7.22 9.68
N ALA A 146 -1.69 -5.91 9.88
CA ALA A 146 -2.21 -5.35 11.13
C ALA A 146 -3.64 -5.87 11.43
N ILE A 147 -4.51 -5.91 10.41
CA ILE A 147 -5.86 -6.47 10.52
C ILE A 147 -5.79 -7.97 10.84
N MET A 148 -4.94 -8.74 10.14
CA MET A 148 -4.75 -10.17 10.43
C MET A 148 -4.29 -10.40 11.87
N ASN A 149 -3.42 -9.54 12.41
CA ASN A 149 -2.98 -9.62 13.79
C ASN A 149 -4.14 -9.41 14.77
N TRP A 150 -4.97 -8.39 14.54
CA TRP A 150 -6.20 -8.18 15.32
C TRP A 150 -7.17 -9.37 15.25
N LEU A 151 -7.35 -9.97 14.07
CA LEU A 151 -8.18 -11.17 13.90
C LEU A 151 -7.60 -12.38 14.65
N ASN A 152 -6.27 -12.53 14.68
CA ASN A 152 -5.58 -13.57 15.43
C ASN A 152 -5.77 -13.39 16.95
N GLU A 153 -5.55 -12.19 17.47
CA GLU A 153 -5.80 -11.88 18.88
C GLU A 153 -7.27 -12.12 19.25
N SER A 154 -8.20 -11.80 18.35
CA SER A 154 -9.63 -12.06 18.55
C SER A 154 -9.92 -13.56 18.68
N ILE A 155 -9.31 -14.43 17.86
CA ILE A 155 -9.46 -15.89 17.98
C ILE A 155 -8.88 -16.38 19.30
N LYS A 156 -7.68 -15.93 19.68
CA LYS A 156 -7.04 -16.33 20.96
C LYS A 156 -7.95 -16.04 22.15
N LEU A 157 -8.60 -14.87 22.17
CA LEU A 157 -9.54 -14.50 23.23
C LEU A 157 -10.76 -15.42 23.29
N LEU A 158 -11.32 -15.77 22.13
CA LEU A 158 -12.47 -16.68 22.04
C LEU A 158 -12.12 -18.13 22.40
N ASP A 159 -10.88 -18.55 22.21
CA ASP A 159 -10.41 -19.89 22.59
C ASP A 159 -10.00 -19.99 24.07
N SER A 160 -9.71 -18.86 24.70
CA SER A 160 -9.25 -18.77 26.10
C SER A 160 -10.37 -18.65 27.14
N LYS A 161 -11.63 -18.54 26.70
CA LYS A 161 -12.81 -18.31 27.55
C LYS A 161 -13.87 -19.34 27.26
#